data_AF-A0A2V8ZYY5-F1
#
_entry.id   AF-A0A2V8ZYY5-F1
#
_cell.length_a   1.000
_cell.length_b   1.000
_cell.length_c   1.000
_cell.angle_alpha   90.00
_cell.angle_beta   90.00
_cell.angle_gamma   90.00
#
_symmetry.space_group_name_H-M   'P 1'
#
loop_
_entity.id
_entity.type
_entity.pdbx_description
1 polymer ?
#
loop_
_entity_poly.entity_id
_entity_poly.type
_entity_poly.pdbx_seq_one_letter_code
_entity_poly.pdbx_strand_id
1 'polypeptide(L)'
;MKKHFVRLAIAFLGFSALAIAAKAQVPDQLVINIPYEFVVASKTLPPGTYRVNRVSDLNENELVLSSFENRAGAFVISTEVEDARVYKPSFTFEEIGGQHFLTKIETAEHVFAIPLSRSAALEAAMKSHQGSTGSAASGSN
;
A
#
# COMPACT_ATOMS: atom_id res chain seq x y z
N MET A 1 -16.56 29.05 56.23
CA MET A 1 -16.87 27.97 55.26
C MET A 1 -16.61 28.31 53.78
N LYS A 2 -16.26 29.55 53.39
CA LYS A 2 -16.05 29.92 51.97
C LYS A 2 -14.63 29.69 51.42
N LYS A 3 -13.60 29.65 52.29
CA LYS A 3 -12.18 29.52 51.91
C LYS A 3 -11.75 28.09 51.55
N HIS A 4 -12.47 27.08 52.06
CA HIS A 4 -12.19 25.66 51.79
C HIS A 4 -12.77 25.21 50.45
N PHE A 5 -13.88 25.80 50.01
CA PHE A 5 -14.46 25.55 48.69
C PHE A 5 -13.53 26.02 47.55
N VAL A 6 -12.87 27.17 47.73
CA VAL A 6 -11.90 27.68 46.74
C VAL A 6 -10.69 26.75 46.63
N ARG A 7 -10.21 26.19 47.75
CA ARG A 7 -9.09 25.24 47.76
C ARG A 7 -9.46 23.88 47.15
N LEU A 8 -10.70 23.42 47.35
CA LEU A 8 -11.20 22.18 46.76
C LEU A 8 -11.43 22.31 45.25
N ALA A 9 -11.88 23.49 44.79
CA ALA A 9 -12.04 23.79 43.37
C ALA A 9 -10.69 23.86 42.62
N ILE A 10 -9.64 24.38 43.26
CA ILE A 10 -8.28 24.43 42.69
C ILE A 10 -7.67 23.02 42.61
N ALA A 11 -7.94 22.14 43.58
CA ALA A 11 -7.48 20.75 43.55
C ALA A 11 -8.15 19.92 42.44
N PHE A 12 -9.41 20.21 42.09
CA PHE A 12 -10.13 19.53 41.00
C PHE A 12 -9.73 20.01 39.60
N LEU A 13 -9.21 21.23 39.45
CA LEU A 13 -8.78 21.77 38.15
C LEU A 13 -7.47 21.16 37.62
N GLY A 14 -6.73 20.41 38.45
CA GLY A 14 -5.42 19.85 38.11
C GLY A 14 -5.45 18.54 37.32
N PHE A 15 -6.61 17.90 37.14
CA PHE A 15 -6.68 16.54 36.56
C PHE A 15 -7.07 16.49 35.06
N SER A 16 -7.31 17.63 34.42
CA SER A 16 -7.85 17.69 33.05
C SER A 16 -6.78 17.75 31.95
N ALA A 17 -5.50 17.79 32.29
CA ALA A 17 -4.41 17.87 31.33
C ALA A 17 -3.59 16.59 31.38
N LEU A 18 -3.97 15.58 30.58
CA LEU A 18 -3.08 14.67 29.83
C LEU A 18 -3.89 13.53 29.18
N ALA A 19 -4.94 13.86 28.43
CA ALA A 19 -5.40 12.93 27.39
C ALA A 19 -4.58 13.18 26.13
N ILE A 20 -3.28 12.85 26.16
CA ILE A 20 -2.53 12.72 24.92
C ILE A 20 -3.13 11.51 24.23
N ALA A 21 -3.96 11.74 23.21
CA ALA A 21 -4.41 10.68 22.35
C ALA A 21 -3.16 10.06 21.70
N ALA A 22 -2.71 8.94 22.24
CA ALA A 22 -1.70 8.13 21.59
C ALA A 22 -2.30 7.69 20.25
N LYS A 23 -1.80 8.26 19.16
CA LYS A 23 -2.06 7.74 17.83
C LYS A 23 -1.34 6.39 17.80
N ALA A 24 -2.03 5.30 18.12
CA ALA A 24 -1.49 3.98 17.89
C ALA A 24 -1.34 3.83 16.37
N GLN A 25 -0.12 4.04 15.87
CA GLN A 25 0.18 3.79 14.47
C GLN A 25 0.07 2.28 14.28
N VAL A 26 -0.91 1.87 13.47
CA VAL A 26 -1.06 0.45 13.13
C VAL A 26 0.17 0.06 12.30
N PRO A 27 0.94 -0.96 12.71
CA PRO A 27 2.09 -1.43 11.96
C PRO A 27 1.70 -1.71 10.50
N ASP A 28 2.60 -1.34 9.57
CA ASP A 28 2.48 -1.57 8.13
C ASP A 28 1.25 -1.00 7.43
N GLN A 29 0.55 -0.07 8.09
CA GLN A 29 -0.50 0.70 7.45
C GLN A 29 0.11 1.81 6.58
N LEU A 30 -0.20 1.79 5.29
CA LEU A 30 0.24 2.81 4.33
C LEU A 30 -0.91 3.21 3.41
N VAL A 31 -0.96 4.49 3.05
CA VAL A 31 -1.83 5.01 1.99
C VAL A 31 -0.96 5.63 0.91
N ILE A 32 -1.16 5.23 -0.34
CA ILE A 32 -0.39 5.69 -1.50
C ILE A 32 -1.31 5.94 -2.69
N ASN A 33 -1.01 6.98 -3.47
CA ASN A 33 -1.70 7.27 -4.73
C ASN A 33 -0.87 6.75 -5.90
N ILE A 34 -1.48 5.92 -6.76
CA ILE A 34 -0.84 5.30 -7.91
C ILE A 34 -1.49 5.88 -9.18
N PRO A 35 -0.75 6.59 -10.05
CA PRO A 35 -1.33 7.33 -11.16
C PRO A 35 -1.57 6.50 -12.43
N TYR A 36 -1.27 5.19 -12.41
CA TYR A 36 -1.41 4.28 -13.53
C TYR A 36 -2.05 2.96 -13.11
N GLU A 37 -2.52 2.19 -14.10
CA GLU A 37 -2.95 0.82 -13.91
C GLU A 37 -1.75 -0.08 -13.56
N PHE A 38 -1.95 -1.02 -12.66
CA PHE A 38 -0.90 -1.93 -12.22
C PHE A 38 -1.42 -3.33 -11.92
N VAL A 39 -0.51 -4.30 -11.92
CA VAL A 39 -0.80 -5.71 -11.66
C VAL A 39 -0.20 -6.10 -10.32
N VAL A 40 -1.00 -6.75 -9.47
CA VAL A 40 -0.57 -7.32 -8.19
C VAL A 40 -1.31 -8.62 -7.95
N ALA A 41 -0.62 -9.68 -7.51
CA ALA A 41 -1.22 -10.99 -7.24
C ALA A 41 -2.14 -11.47 -8.39
N SER A 42 -1.68 -11.33 -9.64
CA SER A 42 -2.42 -11.68 -10.87
C SER A 42 -3.72 -10.90 -11.10
N LYS A 43 -3.93 -9.78 -10.40
CA LYS A 43 -5.04 -8.86 -10.61
C LYS A 43 -4.55 -7.51 -11.11
N THR A 44 -5.21 -7.02 -12.14
CA THR A 44 -5.06 -5.65 -12.62
C THR A 44 -5.93 -4.71 -11.80
N LEU A 45 -5.34 -3.67 -11.24
CA LEU A 45 -5.99 -2.67 -10.40
C LEU A 45 -5.88 -1.29 -11.07
N PRO A 46 -6.97 -0.50 -11.08
CA PRO A 46 -6.99 0.81 -11.72
C PRO A 46 -6.14 1.83 -10.95
N PRO A 47 -5.76 2.96 -11.59
CA PRO A 47 -5.13 4.08 -10.90
C PRO A 47 -6.01 4.62 -9.77
N GLY A 48 -5.38 5.10 -8.70
CA GLY A 48 -6.06 5.75 -7.59
C GLY A 48 -5.34 5.60 -6.26
N THR A 49 -6.06 5.96 -5.19
CA THR A 49 -5.56 5.84 -3.82
C THR A 49 -5.80 4.44 -3.28
N TYR A 50 -4.73 3.77 -2.84
CA TYR A 50 -4.76 2.46 -2.22
C TYR A 50 -4.26 2.53 -0.78
N ARG A 51 -4.93 1.77 0.08
CA ARG A 51 -4.51 1.50 1.45
C ARG A 51 -4.02 0.07 1.58
N VAL A 52 -2.86 -0.08 2.20
CA VAL A 52 -2.27 -1.35 2.63
C VAL A 52 -2.57 -1.55 4.11
N ASN A 53 -3.00 -2.76 4.47
CA ASN A 53 -3.01 -3.21 5.86
C ASN A 53 -2.62 -4.68 5.91
N ARG A 54 -2.13 -5.13 7.06
CA ARG A 54 -2.07 -6.56 7.39
C ARG A 54 -3.49 -7.14 7.43
N VAL A 55 -3.62 -8.39 6.97
CA VAL A 55 -4.86 -9.16 7.13
C VAL A 55 -5.03 -9.59 8.59
N SER A 56 -3.92 -9.93 9.24
CA SER A 56 -3.86 -10.36 10.63
C SER A 56 -2.53 -9.92 11.26
N ASP A 57 -2.55 -9.54 12.53
CA ASP A 57 -1.33 -9.24 13.28
C ASP A 57 -0.51 -10.52 13.60
N LEU A 58 -1.11 -11.70 13.46
CA LEU A 58 -0.43 -12.99 13.68
C LEU A 58 0.38 -13.46 12.47
N ASN A 59 -0.02 -13.03 11.26
CA ASN A 59 0.58 -13.44 9.99
C ASN A 59 1.04 -12.19 9.24
N GLU A 60 2.30 -11.81 9.45
CA GLU A 60 2.84 -10.57 8.93
C GLU A 60 2.92 -10.54 7.39
N ASN A 61 3.02 -11.72 6.77
CA ASN A 61 3.20 -11.87 5.33
C ASN A 61 1.91 -11.63 4.52
N GLU A 62 0.75 -11.53 5.16
CA GLU A 62 -0.54 -11.37 4.49
C GLU A 62 -0.99 -9.91 4.50
N LEU A 63 -1.08 -9.31 3.32
CA LEU A 63 -1.51 -7.93 3.14
C LEU A 63 -2.80 -7.86 2.33
N VAL A 64 -3.58 -6.83 2.62
CA VAL A 64 -4.70 -6.41 1.78
C VAL A 64 -4.42 -5.03 1.20
N LEU A 65 -4.43 -4.95 -0.13
CA LEU A 65 -4.50 -3.70 -0.87
C LEU A 65 -5.97 -3.40 -1.18
N SER A 66 -6.44 -2.22 -0.81
CA SER A 66 -7.82 -1.82 -1.04
C SER A 66 -7.94 -0.35 -1.43
N SER A 67 -8.82 -0.08 -2.39
CA SER A 67 -9.25 1.27 -2.76
C SER A 67 -10.74 1.41 -2.52
N PHE A 68 -11.11 2.36 -1.66
CA PHE A 68 -12.52 2.65 -1.38
C PHE A 68 -13.19 3.32 -2.59
N GLU A 69 -12.49 4.25 -3.23
CA GLU A 69 -12.99 5.03 -4.37
C GLU A 69 -13.30 4.13 -5.58
N ASN A 70 -12.36 3.25 -5.92
CA ASN A 70 -12.49 2.36 -7.08
C ASN A 70 -13.23 1.04 -6.77
N ARG A 71 -13.61 0.80 -5.50
CA ARG A 71 -14.17 -0.49 -5.03
C ARG A 71 -13.33 -1.69 -5.49
N ALA A 72 -12.01 -1.52 -5.48
CA ALA A 72 -11.04 -2.48 -6.00
C ALA A 72 -10.08 -2.93 -4.90
N GLY A 73 -9.54 -4.13 -5.03
CA GLY A 73 -8.56 -4.64 -4.07
C GLY A 73 -8.01 -6.02 -4.41
N ALA A 74 -6.92 -6.36 -3.73
CA ALA A 74 -6.22 -7.61 -3.87
C ALA A 74 -5.68 -8.08 -2.50
N PHE A 75 -5.72 -9.39 -2.30
CA PHE A 75 -4.96 -10.04 -1.24
C PHE A 75 -3.58 -10.38 -1.78
N VAL A 76 -2.57 -10.12 -0.97
CA VAL A 76 -1.17 -10.29 -1.33
C VAL A 76 -0.50 -11.12 -0.26
N ILE A 77 0.16 -12.18 -0.67
CA ILE A 77 0.98 -13.01 0.21
C ILE A 77 2.43 -12.73 -0.16
N SER A 78 3.17 -12.14 0.78
CA SER A 78 4.58 -11.86 0.63
C SER A 78 5.40 -13.15 0.72
N THR A 79 6.42 -13.29 -0.13
CA THR A 79 7.36 -14.41 -0.02
C THR A 79 8.40 -14.18 1.05
N GLU A 80 8.75 -12.91 1.29
CA GLU A 80 9.75 -12.49 2.26
C GLU A 80 9.22 -11.27 3.01
N VAL A 81 9.49 -11.23 4.31
CA VAL A 81 9.21 -10.07 5.17
C VAL A 81 10.49 -9.75 5.91
N GLU A 82 10.98 -8.53 5.70
CA GLU A 82 12.19 -8.04 6.35
C GLU A 82 11.83 -6.87 7.25
N ASP A 83 12.33 -6.89 8.49
CA ASP A 83 12.27 -5.74 9.39
C ASP A 83 13.08 -4.59 8.79
N ALA A 84 12.44 -3.44 8.63
CA ALA A 84 13.08 -2.25 8.11
C ALA A 84 12.51 -0.99 8.74
N ARG A 85 13.37 -0.08 9.20
CA ARG A 85 12.95 1.28 9.55
C ARG A 85 13.07 2.18 8.35
N VAL A 86 12.09 2.10 7.46
CA VAL A 86 12.07 2.91 6.25
C VAL A 86 11.45 4.27 6.58
N TYR A 87 12.24 5.33 6.46
CA TYR A 87 11.75 6.69 6.71
C TYR A 87 10.69 7.15 5.69
N LYS A 88 10.69 6.55 4.50
CA LYS A 88 9.78 6.88 3.41
C LYS A 88 9.17 5.60 2.82
N PRO A 89 7.99 5.18 3.29
CA PRO A 89 7.24 4.08 2.71
C PRO A 89 7.04 4.26 1.20
N SER A 90 7.16 3.17 0.44
CA SER A 90 7.23 3.22 -1.01
C SER A 90 6.73 1.94 -1.67
N PHE A 91 6.29 2.04 -2.92
CA PHE A 91 5.97 0.88 -3.76
C PHE A 91 6.99 0.79 -4.89
N THR A 92 7.50 -0.41 -5.16
CA THR A 92 8.36 -0.67 -6.32
C THR A 92 7.60 -1.45 -7.37
N PHE A 93 7.69 -0.99 -8.60
CA PHE A 93 7.06 -1.63 -9.75
C PHE A 93 8.12 -2.08 -10.76
N GLU A 94 7.88 -3.22 -11.38
CA GLU A 94 8.62 -3.71 -12.54
C GLU A 94 7.76 -3.56 -13.79
N GLU A 95 8.32 -2.98 -14.86
CA GLU A 95 7.60 -2.79 -16.12
C GLU A 95 7.90 -3.94 -17.09
N ILE A 96 6.86 -4.67 -17.49
CA ILE A 96 6.98 -5.81 -18.41
C ILE A 96 5.89 -5.69 -19.47
N GLY A 97 6.30 -5.56 -20.73
CA GLY A 97 5.36 -5.46 -21.85
C GLY A 97 4.39 -4.27 -21.75
N GLY A 98 4.82 -3.15 -21.16
CA GLY A 98 4.01 -1.95 -20.97
C GLY A 98 3.01 -2.03 -19.80
N GLN A 99 3.12 -3.04 -18.94
CA GLN A 99 2.32 -3.16 -17.72
C GLN A 99 3.23 -3.01 -16.48
N HIS A 100 2.72 -2.35 -15.44
CA HIS A 100 3.43 -2.15 -14.18
C HIS A 100 3.06 -3.23 -13.18
N PHE A 101 4.00 -4.09 -12.81
CA PHE A 101 3.81 -5.14 -11.83
C PHE A 101 4.34 -4.70 -10.47
N LEU A 102 3.52 -4.76 -9.42
CA LEU A 102 3.97 -4.47 -8.06
C LEU A 102 4.83 -5.63 -7.55
N THR A 103 6.10 -5.35 -7.24
CA THR A 103 7.08 -6.36 -6.79
C THR A 103 7.55 -6.13 -5.37
N LYS A 104 7.39 -4.92 -4.82
CA LYS A 104 7.78 -4.62 -3.44
C LYS A 104 6.87 -3.59 -2.80
N ILE A 105 6.52 -3.82 -1.54
CA ILE A 105 5.85 -2.85 -0.68
C ILE A 105 6.76 -2.55 0.51
N GLU A 106 7.17 -1.31 0.66
CA GLU A 106 7.96 -0.83 1.79
C GLU A 106 7.07 0.01 2.69
N THR A 107 6.96 -0.40 3.95
CA THR A 107 6.22 0.31 4.99
C THR A 107 7.20 0.91 6.01
N ALA A 108 6.68 1.52 7.07
CA ALA A 108 7.54 2.12 8.09
C ALA A 108 8.35 1.08 8.89
N GLU A 109 7.82 -0.14 9.02
CA GLU A 109 8.39 -1.20 9.87
C GLU A 109 8.86 -2.42 9.07
N HIS A 110 8.26 -2.71 7.91
CA HIS A 110 8.62 -3.91 7.12
C HIS A 110 8.69 -3.66 5.62
N VAL A 111 9.50 -4.48 4.96
CA VAL A 111 9.56 -4.63 3.50
C VAL A 111 8.97 -5.97 3.10
N PHE A 112 8.06 -5.94 2.12
CA PHE A 112 7.35 -7.10 1.59
C PHE A 112 7.74 -7.34 0.14
N ALA A 113 8.32 -8.51 -0.14
CA ALA A 113 8.57 -8.97 -1.50
C ALA A 113 7.32 -9.65 -2.08
N ILE A 114 6.78 -9.07 -3.15
CA ILE A 114 5.56 -9.55 -3.78
C ILE A 114 5.93 -10.49 -4.94
N PRO A 115 5.45 -11.75 -4.91
CA PRO A 115 5.78 -12.71 -5.96
C PRO A 115 5.19 -12.28 -7.30
N LEU A 116 6.07 -12.17 -8.29
CA LEU A 116 5.68 -11.94 -9.67
C LEU A 116 5.31 -13.26 -10.35
N SER A 117 4.08 -13.37 -10.87
CA SER A 117 3.68 -14.52 -11.66
C SER A 117 4.40 -14.54 -13.01
N ARG A 118 5.23 -15.57 -13.24
CA ARG A 118 5.96 -15.74 -14.52
C ARG A 118 5.02 -15.82 -15.72
N SER A 119 3.87 -16.48 -15.59
CA SER A 119 2.91 -16.58 -16.70
C SER A 119 2.35 -15.21 -17.07
N ALA A 120 1.97 -14.40 -16.08
CA ALA A 120 1.46 -13.05 -16.30
C ALA A 120 2.53 -12.13 -16.94
N ALA A 121 3.78 -12.23 -16.49
CA ALA A 121 4.90 -11.49 -17.06
C ALA A 121 5.17 -11.89 -18.53
N LEU A 122 5.19 -13.19 -18.84
CA LEU A 122 5.36 -13.70 -20.21
C LEU A 122 4.22 -13.25 -21.13
N GLU A 123 2.97 -13.35 -20.66
CA GLU A 123 1.81 -12.89 -21.42
C GLU A 123 1.89 -11.40 -21.74
N ALA A 124 2.30 -10.58 -20.77
CA ALA A 124 2.50 -9.15 -20.98
C ALA A 124 3.61 -8.88 -22.02
N ALA A 125 4.76 -9.55 -21.89
CA ALA A 125 5.86 -9.43 -22.83
C ALA A 125 5.52 -9.87 -24.27
N MET A 126 4.63 -10.86 -24.43
CA MET A 126 4.17 -11.31 -25.74
C MET A 126 3.20 -10.32 -26.40
N LYS A 127 2.31 -9.69 -25.62
CA LYS A 127 1.36 -8.70 -26.13
C LYS A 127 2.07 -7.46 -26.69
N SER A 128 3.15 -7.01 -26.05
CA SER A 128 3.91 -5.86 -26.56
C SER A 128 4.59 -6.14 -27.91
N HIS A 129 5.07 -7.36 -28.13
CA HIS A 129 5.69 -7.75 -29.41
C HIS A 129 4.68 -7.80 -30.57
N GLN A 130 3.43 -8.21 -30.33
CA GLN A 130 2.40 -8.23 -31.37
C GLN A 130 1.90 -6.82 -31.76
N GLY A 131 1.87 -5.88 -30.81
CA GLY A 131 1.49 -4.49 -31.10
C GLY A 131 2.51 -3.74 -31.96
N SER A 132 3.79 -4.12 -31.91
CA SER A 132 4.85 -3.43 -32.65
C SER A 132 5.01 -3.87 -34.11
N THR A 133 4.43 -5.00 -34.53
CA THR A 133 4.55 -5.52 -35.91
C THR A 133 3.41 -5.11 -36.84
N GLY A 134 2.34 -4.50 -36.32
CA GLY A 134 1.16 -4.10 -37.12
C GLY A 134 1.27 -2.77 -37.88
N SER A 135 2.26 -1.92 -37.60
CA SER A 135 2.32 -0.53 -38.11
C SER A 135 3.21 -0.30 -39.34
N ALA A 136 3.78 -1.35 -39.96
CA ALA A 136 4.74 -1.19 -41.06
C ALA A 136 4.18 -1.47 -42.47
N ALA A 137 2.85 -1.62 -42.64
CA ALA A 137 2.23 -1.95 -43.93
C ALA A 137 1.16 -0.94 -44.35
N SER A 138 1.54 0.32 -44.58
CA SER A 138 0.76 1.22 -45.44
C SER A 138 1.62 2.39 -45.91
N GLY A 139 2.18 2.26 -47.10
CA GLY A 139 3.07 3.27 -47.68
C GLY A 139 3.55 2.88 -49.07
N SER A 140 2.63 2.60 -49.98
CA SER A 140 2.90 2.58 -51.41
C SER A 140 1.73 3.21 -52.12
N ASN A 141 1.96 4.42 -52.63
CA ASN A 141 1.40 4.97 -53.85
C ASN A 141 2.29 6.13 -54.31
#